data_AF-A0A7S3STI5-F1
#
_entry.id   AF-A0A7S3STI5-F1
#
_cell.length_a   1.000
_cell.length_b   1.000
_cell.length_c   1.000
_cell.angle_alpha   90.00
_cell.angle_beta   90.00
_cell.angle_gamma   90.00
#
_symmetry.space_group_name_H-M   'P 1'
#
loop_
_entity.id
_entity.type
_entity.pdbx_description
1 polymer ?
#
loop_
_entity_poly.entity_id
_entity_poly.type
_entity_poly.pdbx_seq_one_letter_code
_entity_poly.pdbx_strand_id
1 'polypeptide(L)'
;AEYWQGKLTPEVALPFYFEALDEAIEQLEKEWPGRKVQLVAHSIGGWIARAYLGQLDPEVRARRFSALVTLGTPHRPPPEGLFRTLDQTRGLLSYVEERYPGAAHPELRYLTVGSRAVKGAKGFDIPSCGESLGRVLAAASYLPLCGDGTIEGDGITPISCAHLPGAEQREVDAFHIAFIPGIGTRLLGTPWYGSPDLAAKWIDFLD
;
A
#
# COMPACT_ATOMS: atom_id res chain seq x y z
N ALA A 1 3.20 -24.65 -10.14
CA ALA A 1 4.56 -24.34 -10.62
C ALA A 1 4.84 -22.84 -10.59
N GLU A 2 3.89 -21.99 -11.00
CA GLU A 2 4.03 -20.52 -11.08
C GLU A 2 4.27 -19.83 -9.73
N TYR A 3 3.68 -20.32 -8.64
CA TYR A 3 3.92 -19.83 -7.27
C TYR A 3 5.41 -19.80 -6.91
N TRP A 4 6.12 -20.90 -7.17
CA TRP A 4 7.56 -21.03 -6.88
C TRP A 4 8.43 -20.26 -7.87
N GLN A 5 7.89 -19.91 -9.03
CA GLN A 5 8.58 -19.14 -10.07
C GLN A 5 8.37 -17.63 -9.88
N GLY A 6 7.54 -17.19 -8.93
CA GLY A 6 7.22 -15.77 -8.75
C GLY A 6 6.50 -15.16 -9.96
N LYS A 7 5.57 -15.92 -10.55
CA LYS A 7 4.80 -15.52 -11.75
C LYS A 7 3.30 -15.54 -11.53
N LEU A 8 2.84 -15.38 -10.29
CA LEU A 8 1.41 -15.32 -10.03
C LEU A 8 0.80 -14.10 -10.71
N THR A 9 -0.42 -14.27 -11.21
CA THR A 9 -1.23 -13.18 -11.72
C THR A 9 -2.44 -12.94 -10.79
N PRO A 10 -2.96 -11.70 -10.72
CA PRO A 10 -4.08 -11.39 -9.83
C PRO A 10 -5.32 -12.24 -10.08
N GLU A 11 -5.59 -12.64 -11.33
CA GLU A 11 -6.73 -13.47 -11.73
C GLU A 11 -6.70 -14.86 -11.05
N VAL A 12 -5.50 -15.37 -10.78
CA VAL A 12 -5.30 -16.66 -10.10
C VAL A 12 -5.23 -16.48 -8.58
N ALA A 13 -4.54 -15.43 -8.12
CA ALA A 13 -4.19 -15.28 -6.70
C ALA A 13 -5.22 -14.51 -5.87
N LEU A 14 -6.03 -13.65 -6.51
CA LEU A 14 -6.91 -12.68 -5.85
C LEU A 14 -8.40 -12.72 -6.27
N PRO A 15 -8.96 -13.82 -6.84
CA PRO A 15 -10.36 -13.81 -7.30
C PRO A 15 -11.33 -13.46 -6.17
N PHE A 16 -11.13 -14.04 -4.97
CA PHE A 16 -11.95 -13.75 -3.79
C PHE A 16 -11.94 -12.27 -3.38
N TYR A 17 -10.84 -11.55 -3.62
CA TYR A 17 -10.73 -10.13 -3.26
C TYR A 17 -11.44 -9.27 -4.28
N PHE A 18 -11.35 -9.63 -5.57
CA PHE A 18 -12.04 -8.93 -6.64
C PHE A 18 -13.56 -9.13 -6.54
N GLU A 19 -14.00 -10.36 -6.26
CA GLU A 19 -15.41 -10.67 -5.98
C GLU A 19 -15.94 -9.82 -4.81
N ALA A 20 -15.18 -9.73 -3.71
CA ALA A 20 -15.57 -8.90 -2.57
C ALA A 20 -15.62 -7.39 -2.90
N LEU A 21 -14.71 -6.91 -3.75
CA LEU A 21 -14.76 -5.52 -4.24
C LEU A 21 -16.00 -5.31 -5.10
N ASP A 22 -16.26 -6.19 -6.06
CA ASP A 22 -17.44 -6.12 -6.94
C ASP A 22 -18.73 -6.08 -6.13
N GLU A 23 -18.89 -6.99 -5.16
CA GLU A 23 -20.05 -7.01 -4.27
C GLU A 23 -20.22 -5.70 -3.49
N ALA A 24 -19.15 -5.17 -2.91
CA ALA A 24 -19.19 -3.92 -2.15
C ALA A 24 -19.52 -2.72 -3.05
N ILE A 25 -18.96 -2.67 -4.26
CA ILE A 25 -19.22 -1.60 -5.23
C ILE A 25 -20.68 -1.67 -5.69
N GLU A 26 -21.20 -2.86 -6.00
CA GLU A 26 -22.61 -3.02 -6.38
C GLU A 26 -23.57 -2.59 -5.27
N GLN A 27 -23.22 -2.82 -4.01
CA GLN A 27 -24.01 -2.33 -2.87
C GLN A 27 -24.00 -0.80 -2.81
N LEU A 28 -22.83 -0.18 -2.96
CA LEU A 28 -22.68 1.28 -3.00
C LEU A 28 -23.43 1.90 -4.19
N GLU A 29 -23.39 1.28 -5.36
CA GLU A 29 -24.12 1.75 -6.55
C GLU A 29 -25.64 1.71 -6.35
N LYS A 30 -26.15 0.73 -5.60
CA LYS A 30 -27.58 0.62 -5.24
C LYS A 30 -27.99 1.66 -4.21
N GLU A 31 -27.15 1.91 -3.20
CA GLU A 31 -27.43 2.85 -2.12
C GLU A 31 -27.26 4.32 -2.56
N TRP A 32 -26.27 4.59 -3.42
CA TRP A 32 -25.88 5.93 -3.86
C TRP A 32 -25.83 6.03 -5.40
N PRO A 33 -26.97 5.88 -6.09
CA PRO A 33 -27.02 5.83 -7.55
C PRO A 33 -26.49 7.12 -8.18
N GLY A 34 -25.69 6.98 -9.25
CA GLY A 34 -25.10 8.10 -9.99
C GLY A 34 -23.87 8.72 -9.34
N ARG A 35 -23.42 8.22 -8.18
CA ARG A 35 -22.15 8.61 -7.56
C ARG A 35 -21.04 7.67 -8.00
N LYS A 36 -19.85 8.23 -8.21
CA LYS A 36 -18.63 7.45 -8.46
C LYS A 36 -18.02 7.03 -7.13
N VAL A 37 -17.43 5.85 -7.11
CA VAL A 37 -16.69 5.31 -5.97
C VAL A 37 -15.30 5.95 -5.90
N GLN A 38 -14.87 6.26 -4.67
CA GLN A 38 -13.50 6.67 -4.34
C GLN A 38 -12.90 5.59 -3.46
N LEU A 39 -11.81 4.97 -3.91
CA LEU A 39 -11.17 3.87 -3.19
C LEU A 39 -10.14 4.42 -2.21
N VAL A 40 -10.22 4.00 -0.95
CA VAL A 40 -9.17 4.22 0.05
C VAL A 40 -8.59 2.87 0.42
N ALA A 41 -7.31 2.68 0.13
CA ALA A 41 -6.64 1.40 0.26
C ALA A 41 -5.39 1.51 1.13
N HIS A 42 -5.21 0.57 2.04
CA HIS A 42 -4.08 0.55 2.97
C HIS A 42 -3.14 -0.61 2.66
N SER A 43 -1.83 -0.37 2.76
CA SER A 43 -0.81 -1.41 2.63
C SER A 43 -1.01 -2.25 1.35
N ILE A 44 -1.08 -3.57 1.48
CA ILE A 44 -1.33 -4.53 0.40
C ILE A 44 -2.56 -4.19 -0.45
N GLY A 45 -3.60 -3.64 0.17
CA GLY A 45 -4.84 -3.28 -0.51
C GLY A 45 -4.63 -2.26 -1.63
N GLY A 46 -3.62 -1.40 -1.54
CA GLY A 46 -3.39 -0.37 -2.55
C GLY A 46 -2.91 -0.92 -3.89
N TRP A 47 -2.00 -1.90 -3.89
CA TRP A 47 -1.59 -2.53 -5.15
C TRP A 47 -2.62 -3.55 -5.65
N ILE A 48 -3.41 -4.17 -4.76
CA ILE A 48 -4.57 -4.98 -5.15
C ILE A 48 -5.62 -4.11 -5.85
N ALA A 49 -5.91 -2.91 -5.30
CA ALA A 49 -6.84 -1.96 -5.93
C ALA A 49 -6.33 -1.50 -7.29
N ARG A 50 -5.01 -1.26 -7.45
CA ARG A 50 -4.40 -1.00 -8.78
C ARG A 50 -4.62 -2.17 -9.74
N ALA A 51 -4.41 -3.41 -9.29
CA ALA A 51 -4.60 -4.60 -10.11
C ALA A 51 -6.05 -4.76 -10.56
N TYR A 52 -7.01 -4.52 -9.65
CA TYR A 52 -8.44 -4.56 -9.91
C TYR A 52 -8.84 -3.50 -10.92
N LEU A 53 -8.51 -2.23 -10.67
CA LEU A 53 -8.79 -1.12 -11.58
C LEU A 53 -8.18 -1.36 -12.97
N GLY A 54 -6.95 -1.87 -13.02
CA GLY A 54 -6.25 -2.14 -14.29
C GLY A 54 -6.93 -3.18 -15.17
N GLN A 55 -7.67 -4.13 -14.58
CA GLN A 55 -8.36 -5.18 -15.32
C GLN A 55 -9.78 -4.79 -15.77
N LEU A 56 -10.30 -3.68 -15.27
CA LEU A 56 -11.59 -3.17 -15.73
C LEU A 56 -11.48 -2.56 -17.13
N ASP A 57 -12.54 -2.72 -17.90
CA ASP A 57 -12.75 -1.96 -19.13
C ASP A 57 -12.66 -0.44 -18.83
N PRO A 58 -11.94 0.35 -19.66
CA PRO A 58 -11.76 1.78 -19.41
C PRO A 58 -13.07 2.57 -19.27
N GLU A 59 -14.11 2.25 -20.04
CA GLU A 59 -15.40 2.95 -19.96
C GLU A 59 -16.13 2.60 -18.65
N VAL A 60 -16.06 1.32 -18.24
CA VAL A 60 -16.60 0.88 -16.96
C VAL A 60 -15.86 1.55 -15.81
N ARG A 61 -14.52 1.57 -15.84
CA ARG A 61 -13.70 2.22 -14.81
C ARG A 61 -14.00 3.71 -14.70
N ALA A 62 -14.00 4.42 -15.83
CA ALA A 62 -14.29 5.86 -15.88
C ALA A 62 -15.70 6.20 -15.39
N ARG A 63 -16.67 5.31 -15.63
CA ARG A 63 -18.05 5.47 -15.14
C ARG A 63 -18.15 5.23 -13.64
N ARG A 64 -17.46 4.21 -13.13
CA ARG A 64 -17.61 3.73 -11.74
C ARG A 64 -16.73 4.43 -10.73
N PHE A 65 -15.51 4.82 -11.09
CA PHE A 65 -14.51 5.33 -10.15
C PHE A 65 -14.07 6.76 -10.47
N SER A 66 -13.68 7.48 -9.43
CA SER A 66 -13.14 8.84 -9.55
C SER A 66 -11.77 9.02 -8.92
N ALA A 67 -11.44 8.22 -7.90
CA ALA A 67 -10.18 8.35 -7.19
C ALA A 67 -9.65 7.05 -6.58
N LEU A 68 -8.32 6.95 -6.45
CA LEU A 68 -7.61 5.98 -5.62
C LEU A 68 -6.69 6.71 -4.64
N VAL A 69 -6.92 6.51 -3.35
CA VAL A 69 -6.04 6.93 -2.26
C VAL A 69 -5.34 5.70 -1.70
N THR A 70 -4.01 5.72 -1.62
CA THR A 70 -3.22 4.68 -0.96
C THR A 70 -2.54 5.18 0.31
N LEU A 71 -2.58 4.38 1.36
CA LEU A 71 -2.03 4.70 2.68
C LEU A 71 -0.92 3.69 3.00
N GLY A 72 0.34 4.12 2.99
CA GLY A 72 1.49 3.27 3.30
C GLY A 72 1.61 2.03 2.42
N THR A 73 1.17 2.09 1.16
CA THR A 73 1.21 0.97 0.23
C THR A 73 2.59 0.80 -0.39
N PRO A 74 3.23 -0.38 -0.31
CA PRO A 74 4.46 -0.65 -1.08
C PRO A 74 4.09 -0.86 -2.56
N HIS A 75 4.35 0.15 -3.40
CA HIS A 75 3.98 0.14 -4.82
C HIS A 75 5.00 -0.55 -5.73
N ARG A 76 6.26 -0.68 -5.29
CA ARG A 76 7.36 -1.21 -6.10
C ARG A 76 7.71 -2.63 -5.69
N PRO A 77 8.03 -3.52 -6.65
CA PRO A 77 8.57 -4.83 -6.33
C PRO A 77 9.93 -4.70 -5.61
N PRO A 78 10.33 -5.72 -4.84
CA PRO A 78 11.67 -5.81 -4.27
C PRO A 78 12.77 -5.56 -5.32
N PRO A 79 13.88 -4.92 -4.96
CA PRO A 79 15.01 -4.73 -5.87
C PRO A 79 15.55 -6.05 -6.40
N GLU A 80 16.17 -6.01 -7.58
CA GLU A 80 16.77 -7.19 -8.20
C GLU A 80 17.87 -7.81 -7.33
N GLY A 81 18.12 -9.11 -7.52
CA GLY A 81 19.09 -9.88 -6.74
C GLY A 81 18.46 -10.66 -5.58
N LEU A 82 19.16 -10.73 -4.44
CA LEU A 82 18.81 -11.61 -3.33
C LEU A 82 17.37 -11.38 -2.82
N PHE A 83 16.92 -10.13 -2.76
CA PHE A 83 15.61 -9.78 -2.20
C PHE A 83 14.44 -10.11 -3.15
N ARG A 84 14.66 -10.21 -4.47
CA ARG A 84 13.62 -10.67 -5.41
C ARG A 84 13.21 -12.12 -5.18
N THR A 85 14.12 -12.96 -4.70
CA THR A 85 13.79 -14.36 -4.33
C THR A 85 12.93 -14.46 -3.07
N LEU A 86 12.90 -13.40 -2.26
CA LEU A 86 12.08 -13.24 -1.06
C LEU A 86 10.75 -12.52 -1.35
N ASP A 87 10.43 -12.24 -2.62
CA ASP A 87 9.20 -11.55 -3.02
C ASP A 87 7.97 -12.25 -2.43
N GLN A 88 7.45 -11.63 -1.36
CA GLN A 88 6.29 -12.11 -0.62
C GLN A 88 5.01 -12.01 -1.47
N THR A 89 5.02 -11.17 -2.50
CA THR A 89 3.92 -11.03 -3.47
C THR A 89 3.99 -12.06 -4.59
N ARG A 90 5.08 -12.86 -4.67
CA ARG A 90 5.27 -13.95 -5.64
C ARG A 90 5.00 -13.52 -7.08
N GLY A 91 5.46 -12.32 -7.46
CA GLY A 91 5.33 -11.75 -8.80
C GLY A 91 4.16 -10.79 -8.99
N LEU A 92 3.20 -10.74 -8.07
CA LEU A 92 2.00 -9.90 -8.22
C LEU A 92 2.33 -8.41 -8.28
N LEU A 93 3.25 -7.93 -7.42
CA LEU A 93 3.61 -6.52 -7.43
C LEU A 93 4.42 -6.15 -8.68
N SER A 94 5.22 -7.09 -9.21
CA SER A 94 5.88 -6.93 -10.51
C SER A 94 4.85 -6.86 -11.64
N TYR A 95 3.85 -7.75 -11.64
CA TYR A 95 2.75 -7.74 -12.61
C TYR A 95 2.04 -6.38 -12.66
N VAL A 96 1.71 -5.82 -11.48
CA VAL A 96 1.01 -4.54 -11.38
C VAL A 96 1.90 -3.39 -11.85
N GLU A 97 3.15 -3.34 -11.42
CA GLU A 97 4.05 -2.25 -11.80
C GLU A 97 4.40 -2.26 -13.29
N GLU A 98 4.56 -3.44 -13.90
CA GLU A 98 4.85 -3.58 -15.33
C GLU A 98 3.67 -3.19 -16.22
N ARG A 99 2.42 -3.52 -15.82
CA ARG A 99 1.22 -3.28 -16.64
C ARG A 99 0.55 -1.94 -16.36
N TYR A 100 0.59 -1.50 -15.12
CA TYR A 100 -0.10 -0.30 -14.64
C TYR A 100 0.89 0.61 -13.89
N PRO A 101 1.97 1.08 -14.54
CA PRO A 101 3.00 1.88 -13.90
C PRO A 101 2.46 3.24 -13.47
N GLY A 102 2.87 3.70 -12.29
CA GLY A 102 2.46 5.02 -11.82
C GLY A 102 0.93 5.17 -11.67
N ALA A 103 0.47 6.40 -11.76
CA ALA A 103 -0.95 6.75 -11.95
C ALA A 103 -1.39 6.39 -13.39
N ALA A 104 -1.58 5.09 -13.64
CA ALA A 104 -1.76 4.55 -14.98
C ALA A 104 -3.09 4.92 -15.66
N HIS A 105 -4.10 5.37 -14.92
CA HIS A 105 -5.44 5.64 -15.43
C HIS A 105 -5.75 7.15 -15.39
N PRO A 106 -5.61 7.88 -16.50
CA PRO A 106 -5.74 9.34 -16.53
C PRO A 106 -7.13 9.87 -16.13
N GLU A 107 -8.15 9.02 -16.19
CA GLU A 107 -9.51 9.32 -15.75
C GLU A 107 -9.69 9.32 -14.22
N LEU A 108 -8.70 8.81 -13.47
CA LEU A 108 -8.72 8.73 -12.01
C LEU A 108 -7.78 9.75 -11.38
N ARG A 109 -8.21 10.32 -10.25
CA ARG A 109 -7.34 11.06 -9.35
C ARG A 109 -6.58 10.08 -8.47
N TYR A 110 -5.27 10.26 -8.32
CA TYR A 110 -4.45 9.42 -7.45
C TYR A 110 -3.85 10.24 -6.32
N LEU A 111 -3.96 9.73 -5.09
CA LEU A 111 -3.23 10.22 -3.94
C LEU A 111 -2.48 9.06 -3.30
N THR A 112 -1.18 9.28 -3.04
CA THR A 112 -0.38 8.36 -2.22
C THR A 112 0.05 9.07 -0.95
N VAL A 113 -0.28 8.48 0.18
CA VAL A 113 0.07 8.98 1.51
C VAL A 113 1.15 8.08 2.09
N GLY A 114 2.36 8.62 2.21
CA GLY A 114 3.49 7.95 2.84
C GLY A 114 3.77 8.49 4.23
N SER A 115 4.73 7.88 4.92
CA SER A 115 5.18 8.33 6.24
C SER A 115 6.68 8.38 6.38
N ARG A 116 7.17 9.28 7.24
CA ARG A 116 8.57 9.36 7.70
C ARG A 116 8.72 9.16 9.21
N ALA A 117 7.69 8.68 9.89
CA ALA A 117 7.63 8.58 11.35
C ALA A 117 8.71 7.67 11.98
N VAL A 118 9.14 6.62 11.27
CA VAL A 118 10.05 5.61 11.78
C VAL A 118 11.28 5.52 10.89
N LYS A 119 12.45 5.80 11.46
CA LYS A 119 13.75 5.58 10.82
C LYS A 119 14.33 4.25 11.25
N GLY A 120 14.75 3.43 10.30
CA GLY A 120 15.38 2.15 10.61
C GLY A 120 16.75 2.29 11.30
N ALA A 121 17.17 1.22 11.98
CA ALA A 121 18.47 1.12 12.64
C ALA A 121 19.62 1.00 11.61
N LYS A 122 20.83 1.42 12.01
CA LYS A 122 22.04 1.25 11.18
C LYS A 122 22.78 -0.02 11.63
N GLY A 123 23.00 -0.96 10.71
CA GLY A 123 23.77 -2.18 10.98
C GLY A 123 22.95 -3.33 11.60
N PHE A 124 23.56 -4.53 11.65
CA PHE A 124 23.05 -5.71 12.37
C PHE A 124 23.45 -5.66 13.86
N ASP A 125 23.48 -4.46 14.45
CA ASP A 125 23.87 -4.36 15.85
C ASP A 125 22.79 -5.06 16.69
N ILE A 126 23.23 -6.12 17.39
CA ILE A 126 22.47 -6.73 18.49
C ILE A 126 22.00 -5.56 19.36
N PRO A 127 20.71 -5.45 19.70
CA PRO A 127 20.18 -4.28 20.40
C PRO A 127 21.02 -4.01 21.65
N SER A 128 21.96 -3.08 21.52
CA SER A 128 22.70 -2.55 22.64
C SER A 128 21.72 -1.68 23.40
N CYS A 129 21.87 -1.62 24.72
CA CYS A 129 21.00 -0.85 25.61
C CYS A 129 20.93 0.61 25.14
N GLY A 130 19.92 0.97 24.34
CA GLY A 130 19.79 2.30 23.74
C GLY A 130 19.07 2.35 22.38
N GLU A 131 19.16 1.33 21.52
CA GLU A 131 18.37 1.30 20.28
C GLU A 131 16.95 0.78 20.52
N SER A 132 15.95 1.53 20.05
CA SER A 132 14.54 1.13 20.15
C SER A 132 14.26 -0.06 19.25
N LEU A 133 13.70 -1.15 19.81
CA LEU A 133 13.26 -2.37 19.10
C LEU A 133 12.46 -2.06 17.83
N GLY A 134 11.66 -0.99 17.83
CA GLY A 134 10.89 -0.56 16.66
C GLY A 134 11.75 -0.16 15.45
N ARG A 135 12.94 0.41 15.67
CA ARG A 135 13.87 0.79 14.60
C ARG A 135 14.51 -0.43 13.94
N VAL A 136 14.80 -1.47 14.72
CA VAL A 136 15.34 -2.75 14.22
C VAL A 136 14.29 -3.49 13.40
N LEU A 137 13.05 -3.55 13.90
CA LEU A 137 11.93 -4.14 13.16
C LEU A 137 11.63 -3.40 11.85
N ALA A 138 11.67 -2.06 11.88
CA ALA A 138 11.53 -1.24 10.69
C ALA A 138 12.63 -1.53 9.66
N ALA A 139 13.90 -1.59 10.09
CA ALA A 139 15.01 -1.92 9.20
C ALA A 139 14.86 -3.31 8.55
N ALA A 140 14.42 -4.30 9.33
CA ALA A 140 14.15 -5.64 8.82
C ALA A 140 13.01 -5.67 7.79
N SER A 141 12.02 -4.78 7.90
CA SER A 141 10.92 -4.64 6.95
C SER A 141 11.32 -3.85 5.69
N TYR A 142 12.11 -2.78 5.83
CA TYR A 142 12.50 -1.91 4.71
C TYR A 142 13.52 -2.56 3.79
N LEU A 143 14.48 -3.30 4.35
CA LEU A 143 15.56 -3.93 3.63
C LEU A 143 15.07 -4.81 2.45
N PRO A 144 14.14 -5.77 2.62
CA PRO A 144 13.62 -6.55 1.51
C PRO A 144 12.77 -5.74 0.52
N LEU A 145 12.19 -4.60 0.93
CA LEU A 145 11.33 -3.79 0.07
C LEU A 145 12.11 -2.83 -0.85
N CYS A 146 13.23 -2.28 -0.39
CA CYS A 146 13.95 -1.23 -1.11
C CYS A 146 15.48 -1.40 -1.14
N GLY A 147 16.02 -2.40 -0.44
CA GLY A 147 17.47 -2.64 -0.35
C GLY A 147 18.20 -1.79 0.69
N ASP A 148 17.51 -0.88 1.37
CA ASP A 148 18.08 -0.03 2.43
C ASP A 148 17.21 -0.07 3.70
N GLY A 149 17.73 -0.70 4.75
CA GLY A 149 17.06 -0.77 6.05
C GLY A 149 17.11 0.52 6.86
N THR A 150 17.91 1.51 6.46
CA THR A 150 18.26 2.67 7.30
C THR A 150 17.42 3.92 7.03
N ILE A 151 16.51 3.84 6.05
CA ILE A 151 15.65 4.92 5.62
C ILE A 151 14.43 5.12 6.52
N GLU A 152 13.63 6.13 6.19
CA GLU A 152 12.40 6.49 6.88
C GLU A 152 11.18 5.83 6.23
N GLY A 153 10.16 5.57 7.05
CA GLY A 153 8.91 4.95 6.66
C GLY A 153 7.88 4.99 7.79
N ASP A 154 6.86 4.15 7.70
CA ASP A 154 5.81 3.99 8.72
C ASP A 154 6.05 2.84 9.72
N GLY A 155 7.28 2.35 9.80
CA GLY A 155 7.67 1.13 10.51
C GLY A 155 7.54 -0.18 9.72
N ILE A 156 6.86 -0.20 8.56
CA ILE A 156 6.75 -1.41 7.70
C ILE A 156 7.10 -1.09 6.25
N THR A 157 6.47 -0.07 5.68
CA THR A 157 6.68 0.39 4.31
C THR A 157 7.62 1.60 4.33
N PRO A 158 8.75 1.55 3.62
CA PRO A 158 9.62 2.70 3.49
C PRO A 158 9.00 3.77 2.58
N ILE A 159 9.29 5.05 2.86
CA ILE A 159 8.76 6.18 2.09
C ILE A 159 9.08 6.09 0.60
N SER A 160 10.26 5.54 0.25
CA SER A 160 10.72 5.34 -1.12
C SER A 160 9.84 4.39 -1.93
N CYS A 161 9.06 3.53 -1.28
CA CYS A 161 8.13 2.59 -1.90
C CYS A 161 6.67 3.00 -1.77
N ALA A 162 6.36 4.01 -0.95
CA ALA A 162 4.99 4.47 -0.69
C ALA A 162 4.42 5.36 -1.80
N HIS A 163 5.28 6.04 -2.56
CA HIS A 163 4.86 7.00 -3.57
C HIS A 163 4.84 6.44 -4.99
N LEU A 164 3.80 6.83 -5.71
CA LEU A 164 3.54 6.42 -7.09
C LEU A 164 3.80 7.61 -8.04
N PRO A 165 4.58 7.44 -9.12
CA PRO A 165 4.77 8.50 -10.11
C PRO A 165 3.44 8.95 -10.74
N GLY A 166 3.26 10.26 -10.92
CA GLY A 166 2.03 10.84 -11.50
C GLY A 166 0.85 10.98 -10.52
N ALA A 167 0.97 10.44 -9.29
CA ALA A 167 -0.01 10.68 -8.24
C ALA A 167 0.31 11.96 -7.45
N GLU A 168 -0.70 12.54 -6.81
CA GLU A 168 -0.48 13.46 -5.69
C GLU A 168 0.21 12.71 -4.55
N GLN A 169 1.17 13.36 -3.89
CA GLN A 169 2.01 12.73 -2.87
C GLN A 169 1.94 13.56 -1.61
N ARG A 170 1.45 12.94 -0.53
CA ARG A 170 1.40 13.57 0.79
C ARG A 170 2.14 12.71 1.80
N GLU A 171 2.72 13.37 2.77
CA GLU A 171 3.50 12.70 3.81
C GLU A 171 2.98 13.10 5.18
N VAL A 172 2.95 12.11 6.08
CA VAL A 172 2.48 12.27 7.46
C VAL A 172 3.41 11.55 8.43
N ASP A 173 3.27 11.82 9.73
CA ASP A 173 4.00 11.07 10.75
C ASP A 173 3.12 9.93 11.29
N ALA A 174 2.81 8.96 10.44
CA ALA A 174 1.97 7.81 10.75
C ALA A 174 2.78 6.52 10.97
N PHE A 175 2.32 5.67 11.89
CA PHE A 175 2.70 4.27 11.95
C PHE A 175 1.84 3.43 10.98
N HIS A 176 2.38 2.32 10.50
CA HIS A 176 1.74 1.48 9.47
C HIS A 176 0.42 0.90 9.97
N ILE A 177 0.40 0.48 11.23
CA ILE A 177 -0.75 -0.08 11.92
C ILE A 177 -0.84 0.55 13.31
N ALA A 178 -2.06 0.84 13.75
CA ALA A 178 -2.32 1.27 15.14
C ALA A 178 -2.74 0.11 16.05
N PHE A 179 -2.65 -1.15 15.60
CA PHE A 179 -3.05 -2.32 16.38
C PHE A 179 -2.12 -3.50 16.17
N ILE A 180 -2.07 -4.41 17.15
CA ILE A 180 -1.34 -5.67 17.02
C ILE A 180 -2.23 -6.68 16.26
N PRO A 181 -1.79 -7.21 15.10
CA PRO A 181 -2.54 -8.23 14.37
C PRO A 181 -2.83 -9.45 15.27
N GLY A 182 -4.08 -9.93 15.25
CA GLY A 182 -4.52 -11.09 16.04
C GLY A 182 -5.01 -10.79 17.47
N ILE A 183 -4.65 -9.65 18.06
CA ILE A 183 -5.06 -9.26 19.42
C ILE A 183 -6.06 -8.09 19.40
N GLY A 184 -6.17 -7.36 18.29
CA GLY A 184 -7.14 -6.27 18.11
C GLY A 184 -6.94 -5.06 19.04
N THR A 185 -5.90 -5.10 19.88
CA THR A 185 -5.57 -4.05 20.83
C THR A 185 -4.86 -2.93 20.09
N ARG A 186 -5.41 -1.71 20.18
CA ARG A 186 -4.72 -0.53 19.68
C ARG A 186 -3.42 -0.32 20.48
N LEU A 187 -2.31 -0.09 19.79
CA LEU A 187 -1.12 0.45 20.46
C LEU A 187 -1.45 1.87 20.90
N LEU A 188 -1.69 2.04 22.20
CA LEU A 188 -1.94 3.35 22.79
C LEU A 188 -0.74 4.27 22.48
N GLY A 189 -1.02 5.43 21.88
CA GLY A 189 -0.01 6.45 21.59
C GLY A 189 0.69 6.35 20.23
N THR A 190 0.32 5.42 19.34
CA THR A 190 0.87 5.36 17.97
C THR A 190 -0.15 5.85 16.94
N PRO A 191 -0.07 7.10 16.45
CA PRO A 191 -0.99 7.57 15.43
C PRO A 191 -0.72 6.86 14.09
N TRP A 192 -1.74 6.27 13.50
CA TRP A 192 -1.73 5.70 12.16
C TRP A 192 -2.44 6.61 11.15
N TYR A 193 -2.39 6.28 9.86
CA TYR A 193 -2.95 7.09 8.76
C TYR A 193 -4.42 7.51 8.96
N GLY A 194 -5.24 6.68 9.62
CA GLY A 194 -6.64 6.98 9.92
C GLY A 194 -6.88 7.65 11.29
N SER A 195 -5.84 8.05 12.01
CA SER A 195 -6.00 8.85 13.24
C SER A 195 -6.55 10.23 12.88
N PRO A 196 -7.51 10.81 13.62
CA PRO A 196 -8.17 12.06 13.21
C PRO A 196 -7.22 13.18 12.77
N ASP A 197 -6.17 13.47 13.55
CA ASP A 197 -5.20 14.52 13.25
C ASP A 197 -4.35 14.25 11.99
N LEU A 198 -4.15 12.98 11.64
CA LEU A 198 -3.41 12.58 10.44
C LEU A 198 -4.34 12.43 9.24
N ALA A 199 -5.55 11.93 9.43
CA ALA A 199 -6.59 11.86 8.42
C ALA A 199 -6.93 13.24 7.88
N ALA A 200 -6.99 14.25 8.75
CA ALA A 200 -7.21 15.65 8.38
C ALA A 200 -6.17 16.20 7.38
N LYS A 201 -5.00 15.55 7.22
CA LYS A 201 -3.95 15.97 6.28
C LYS A 201 -4.15 15.44 4.86
N TRP A 202 -5.06 14.49 4.65
CA TRP A 202 -5.26 13.85 3.34
C TRP A 202 -6.72 13.65 2.95
N ILE A 203 -7.65 13.68 3.91
CA ILE A 203 -9.06 13.37 3.66
C ILE A 203 -9.78 14.43 2.82
N ASP A 204 -9.24 15.65 2.75
CA ASP A 204 -9.71 16.73 1.86
C ASP A 204 -9.56 16.38 0.36
N PHE A 205 -8.81 15.33 0.04
CA PHE A 205 -8.75 14.80 -1.31
C PHE A 205 -10.04 14.08 -1.72
N LEU A 206 -10.82 13.58 -0.76
CA LEU A 206 -12.07 12.89 -1.04
C LEU A 206 -13.22 13.90 -1.20
N ASP A 207 -14.07 13.66 -2.20
CA ASP A 207 -15.28 14.47 -2.49
C ASP A 207 -16.52 14.01 -1.68
#